data_AF-A0A2S6RCK6-F1
#
_entry.id   AF-A0A2S6RCK6-F1
#
_cell.length_a   1.000
_cell.length_b   1.000
_cell.length_c   1.000
_cell.angle_alpha   90.00
_cell.angle_beta   90.00
_cell.angle_gamma   90.00
#
_symmetry.space_group_name_H-M   'P 1'
#
loop_
_entity.id
_entity.type
_entity.pdbx_description
1 polymer ?
#
loop_
_entity_poly.entity_id
_entity_poly.type
_entity_poly.pdbx_seq_one_letter_code
_entity_poly.pdbx_strand_id
1 'polypeptide(L)'
;MTVTLTIAAEKADNIVFAVEAGMERLRKKFLPERPPEACCHACGGLLYRDYVRLRQIDAEGQPIWLHIGSCLTQFASSRRRAAEARIG
;
A
#
# COMPACT_ATOMS: atom_id res chain seq x y z
N MET A 1 -27.79 -29.53 -5.57
CA MET A 1 -27.07 -30.36 -4.58
C MET A 1 -26.02 -29.48 -3.93
N THR A 2 -26.09 -29.31 -2.62
CA THR A 2 -25.13 -28.50 -1.85
C THR A 2 -24.16 -29.45 -1.17
N VAL A 3 -22.87 -29.35 -1.46
CA VAL A 3 -21.83 -30.19 -0.86
C VAL A 3 -21.28 -29.47 0.37
N THR A 4 -21.66 -29.94 1.55
CA THR A 4 -21.16 -29.40 2.83
C THR A 4 -19.92 -30.20 3.23
N LEU A 5 -18.73 -29.61 3.08
CA LEU A 5 -17.45 -30.19 3.49
C LEU A 5 -17.18 -29.83 4.96
N THR A 6 -17.32 -30.80 5.85
CA THR A 6 -16.94 -30.68 7.27
C THR A 6 -15.42 -30.83 7.40
N ILE A 7 -14.69 -29.72 7.24
CA ILE A 7 -13.25 -29.69 7.52
C ILE A 7 -13.11 -29.67 9.05
N ALA A 8 -12.53 -30.72 9.63
CA ALA A 8 -12.20 -30.73 11.07
C ALA A 8 -11.40 -29.47 11.42
N ALA A 9 -11.82 -28.72 12.43
CA ALA A 9 -11.31 -27.38 12.76
C ALA A 9 -9.77 -27.30 12.79
N GLU A 10 -9.10 -28.32 13.33
CA GLU A 10 -7.63 -28.42 13.36
C GLU A 10 -6.97 -28.40 11.97
N LYS A 11 -7.62 -28.96 10.94
CA LYS A 11 -7.11 -28.92 9.56
C LYS A 11 -7.36 -27.56 8.90
N ALA A 12 -8.41 -26.85 9.29
CA ALA A 12 -8.68 -25.49 8.83
C ALA A 12 -7.64 -24.51 9.40
N ASP A 13 -7.29 -24.65 10.68
CA ASP A 13 -6.27 -23.82 11.33
C ASP A 13 -4.91 -23.96 10.65
N ASN A 14 -4.50 -25.19 10.30
CA ASN A 14 -3.26 -25.44 9.58
C ASN A 14 -3.20 -24.77 8.19
N ILE A 15 -4.34 -24.69 7.49
CA ILE A 15 -4.43 -24.00 6.21
C ILE A 15 -4.30 -22.49 6.42
N VAL A 16 -4.98 -21.94 7.43
CA VAL A 16 -4.91 -20.51 7.76
C VAL A 16 -3.48 -20.11 8.11
N PHE A 17 -2.80 -20.85 9.00
CA PHE A 17 -1.40 -20.59 9.35
C PHE A 17 -0.46 -20.65 8.14
N ALA A 18 -0.64 -21.62 7.25
CA ALA A 18 0.17 -21.73 6.04
C ALA A 18 -0.03 -20.54 5.09
N VAL A 19 -1.28 -20.07 4.97
CA VAL A 19 -1.64 -18.89 4.17
C VAL A 19 -1.03 -17.63 4.78
N GLU A 20 -1.18 -17.41 6.09
CA GLU A 20 -0.59 -16.26 6.79
C GLU A 20 0.94 -16.23 6.68
N ALA A 21 1.60 -17.37 6.89
CA ALA A 21 3.04 -17.49 6.72
C ALA A 21 3.47 -17.24 5.26
N GLY A 22 2.67 -17.67 4.28
CA GLY A 22 2.86 -17.37 2.86
C GLY A 22 2.75 -15.88 2.56
N MET A 23 1.70 -15.23 3.08
CA MET A 23 1.44 -13.80 2.92
C MET A 23 2.54 -12.95 3.56
N GLU A 24 3.04 -13.34 4.75
CA GLU A 24 4.13 -12.63 5.42
C GLU A 24 5.45 -12.75 4.64
N ARG A 25 5.75 -13.91 4.06
CA ARG A 25 6.92 -14.07 3.17
C ARG A 25 6.82 -13.22 1.91
N LEU A 26 5.64 -13.18 1.28
CA LEU A 26 5.40 -12.33 0.11
C LEU A 26 5.50 -10.85 0.50
N ARG A 27 4.92 -10.46 1.65
CA ARG A 27 5.03 -9.10 2.18
C ARG A 27 6.48 -8.71 2.37
N LYS A 28 7.33 -9.56 2.96
CA LYS A 28 8.78 -9.31 3.09
C LYS A 28 9.50 -9.22 1.75
N LYS A 29 9.19 -10.10 0.80
CA LYS A 29 9.82 -10.13 -0.53
C LYS A 29 9.48 -8.90 -1.39
N PHE A 30 8.26 -8.40 -1.25
CA PHE A 30 7.73 -7.28 -2.05
C PHE A 30 7.51 -6.01 -1.22
N LEU A 31 8.02 -5.97 0.01
CA LEU A 31 8.01 -4.79 0.85
C LEU A 31 8.83 -3.74 0.10
N PRO A 32 8.26 -2.58 -0.26
CA PRO A 32 9.03 -1.53 -0.86
C PRO A 32 10.19 -1.21 0.09
N GLU A 33 11.42 -1.14 -0.42
CA GLU A 33 12.55 -0.57 0.33
C GLU A 33 12.22 0.89 0.62
N ARG A 34 11.53 1.11 1.73
CA ARG A 34 11.20 2.42 2.24
C ARG A 34 12.33 2.82 3.18
N PRO A 35 12.98 3.98 2.96
CA PRO A 35 13.87 4.56 3.95
C PRO A 35 13.15 4.65 5.31
N PRO A 36 13.80 4.32 6.44
CA PRO A 36 13.18 4.38 7.76
C PRO A 36 12.49 5.73 8.03
N GLU A 37 13.09 6.79 7.50
CA GLU A 37 12.72 8.20 7.66
C GLU A 37 11.76 8.73 6.58
N ALA A 38 11.31 7.89 5.64
CA ALA A 38 10.41 8.37 4.60
C ALA A 38 9.07 8.82 5.19
N CYS A 39 8.67 10.04 4.85
CA CYS A 39 7.42 10.66 5.23
C CYS A 39 6.43 10.70 4.05
N CYS A 40 5.14 10.76 4.37
CA CYS A 40 4.10 10.97 3.38
C CYS A 40 4.25 12.35 2.75
N HIS A 41 4.31 12.41 1.43
CA HIS A 41 4.44 13.67 0.69
C HIS A 41 3.22 14.59 0.86
N ALA A 42 2.03 14.03 1.10
CA ALA A 42 0.81 14.82 1.23
C ALA A 42 0.62 15.46 2.63
N CYS A 43 0.99 14.76 3.70
CA CYS A 43 0.73 15.21 5.07
C CYS A 43 1.98 15.37 5.94
N GLY A 44 3.16 14.98 5.45
CA GLY A 44 4.41 14.97 6.21
C GLY A 44 4.52 13.88 7.28
N GLY A 45 3.46 13.09 7.50
CA GLY A 45 3.43 12.06 8.54
C GLY A 45 4.28 10.84 8.22
N LEU A 46 4.77 10.16 9.26
CA LEU A 46 5.59 8.95 9.14
C LEU A 46 4.81 7.79 8.49
N LEU A 47 5.53 6.95 7.73
CA LEU A 47 4.98 5.86 6.94
C LEU A 47 5.24 4.50 7.62
N TYR A 48 4.38 4.12 8.57
CA TYR A 48 4.55 2.86 9.32
C TYR A 48 3.92 1.65 8.62
N ARG A 49 2.67 1.77 8.18
CA ARG A 49 1.94 0.75 7.41
C ARG A 49 1.06 1.41 6.35
N ASP A 50 0.67 0.65 5.34
CA ASP A 50 -0.29 1.05 4.29
C ASP A 50 0.14 2.31 3.53
N TYR A 51 1.27 2.20 2.84
CA TYR A 51 1.80 3.25 1.99
C TYR A 51 2.14 2.71 0.60
N VAL A 52 2.24 3.62 -0.36
CA VAL A 52 2.65 3.33 -1.72
C VAL A 52 3.77 4.29 -2.15
N ARG A 53 4.77 3.74 -2.84
CA ARG A 53 5.76 4.53 -3.58
C ARG A 53 5.21 4.78 -4.99
N LEU A 54 5.10 6.04 -5.39
CA LEU A 54 4.78 6.36 -6.77
C LEU A 54 6.03 6.22 -7.65
N ARG A 55 5.84 5.96 -8.95
CA ARG A 55 6.93 6.00 -9.95
C ARG A 55 7.40 7.42 -10.29
N GLN A 56 7.14 8.38 -9.40
CA GLN A 56 7.37 9.79 -9.60
C GLN A 56 8.30 10.31 -8.52
N ILE A 57 9.04 11.36 -8.87
CA ILE A 57 9.92 12.12 -7.97
C ILE A 57 9.32 13.51 -7.73
N ASP A 58 9.57 14.08 -6.55
CA ASP A 58 9.21 15.46 -6.24
C ASP A 58 10.20 16.46 -6.86
N ALA A 59 10.02 17.75 -6.55
CA ALA A 59 10.82 18.83 -7.11
C ALA A 59 12.29 18.75 -6.64
N GLU A 60 12.52 18.15 -5.48
CA GLU A 60 13.81 17.93 -4.84
C GLU A 60 14.48 16.63 -5.31
N GLY A 61 13.85 15.90 -6.23
CA GLY A 61 14.36 14.65 -6.78
C GLY A 61 14.18 13.44 -5.87
N GLN A 62 13.42 13.57 -4.78
CA GLN A 62 13.14 12.48 -3.85
C GLN A 62 11.95 11.63 -4.31
N PRO A 63 11.94 10.32 -3.99
CA PRO A 63 10.82 9.47 -4.33
C PRO A 63 9.55 9.91 -3.59
N ILE A 64 8.42 9.96 -4.30
CA ILE A 64 7.14 10.31 -3.68
C ILE A 64 6.54 9.08 -3.00
N TRP A 65 6.33 9.20 -1.69
CA TRP A 65 5.64 8.21 -0.87
C TRP A 65 4.33 8.77 -0.31
N LEU A 66 3.26 7.97 -0.30
CA LEU A 66 1.94 8.40 0.17
C LEU A 66 1.27 7.33 1.01
N HIS A 67 0.52 7.73 2.05
CA HIS A 67 -0.43 6.83 2.71
C HIS A 67 -1.53 6.42 1.73
N ILE A 68 -1.89 5.13 1.75
CA ILE A 68 -3.03 4.61 1.01
C ILE A 68 -4.31 5.16 1.67
N GLY A 69 -5.23 5.73 0.87
CA GLY A 69 -6.45 6.36 1.35
C GLY A 69 -6.48 7.86 1.04
N SER A 70 -6.86 8.68 2.02
CA SER A 70 -7.11 10.12 1.83
C SER A 70 -5.92 10.88 1.24
N CYS A 71 -4.70 10.60 1.70
CA CYS A 71 -3.48 11.24 1.21
C CYS A 71 -3.27 10.99 -0.29
N LEU A 72 -3.46 9.75 -0.74
CA LEU A 72 -3.35 9.39 -2.15
C LEU A 72 -4.43 10.07 -3.00
N THR A 73 -5.68 10.08 -2.53
CA THR A 73 -6.81 10.72 -3.25
C THR A 73 -6.61 12.24 -3.36
N GLN A 74 -6.13 12.88 -2.29
CA GLN A 74 -5.86 14.31 -2.28
C GLN A 74 -4.72 14.66 -3.24
N PHE A 75 -3.65 13.88 -3.25
CA PHE A 75 -2.54 14.06 -4.19
C PHE A 75 -3.01 13.96 -5.65
N ALA A 76 -3.79 12.91 -5.98
CA ALA A 76 -4.34 12.72 -7.33
C ALA A 76 -5.27 13.87 -7.73
N SER A 77 -6.11 14.35 -6.82
CA SER A 77 -7.01 15.49 -7.06
C SER A 77 -6.26 16.79 -7.30
N SER A 78 -5.18 17.04 -6.53
CA SER A 78 -4.31 18.21 -6.71
C SER A 78 -3.63 18.20 -8.08
N ARG A 79 -3.05 17.06 -8.46
CA ARG A 79 -2.44 16.83 -9.78
C ARG A 79 -3.40 17.11 -10.93
N ARG A 80 -4.63 16.60 -10.83
CA ARG A 80 -5.68 16.81 -11.83
C ARG A 80 -5.96 18.30 -12.01
N ARG A 81 -6.22 19.03 -10.92
CA ARG A 81 -6.50 20.48 -10.97
C ARG A 81 -5.33 21.26 -11.57
N ALA A 82 -4.09 20.92 -11.21
CA ALA A 82 -2.91 21.56 -11.76
C ALA A 82 -2.73 21.29 -13.27
N ALA A 83 -3.15 20.13 -13.77
CA ALA A 83 -3.15 19.83 -15.20
C ALA A 83 -4.26 20.60 -15.93
N GLU A 84 -5.47 20.65 -15.37
CA GLU A 84 -6.60 21.41 -15.92
C GLU A 84 -6.27 22.90 -16.05
N ALA A 85 -5.64 23.49 -15.03
CA ALA A 85 -5.22 24.89 -15.03
C ALA A 85 -4.13 25.24 -16.05
N ARG A 86 -3.47 24.25 -16.68
CA ARG A 86 -2.48 24.49 -17.76
C ARG A 86 -3.10 24.45 -19.15
N ILE A 87 -4.33 23.94 -19.26
CA ILE A 87 -5.04 23.73 -20.53
C ILE A 87 -6.07 24.84 -20.77
N GLY A 88 -6.61 25.43 -19.69
CA GLY A 88 -7.47 26.63 -19.73
C GLY A 88 -6.69 27.92 -19.63
#